data_AF-A0A943P2X4-F1
#
_entry.id   AF-A0A943P2X4-F1
#
_cell.length_a   1.000
_cell.length_b   1.000
_cell.length_c   1.000
_cell.angle_alpha   90.00
_cell.angle_beta   90.00
_cell.angle_gamma   90.00
#
_symmetry.space_group_name_H-M   'P 1'
#
loop_
_entity.id
_entity.type
_entity.pdbx_description
1 polymer ?
#
loop_
_entity_poly.entity_id
_entity_poly.type
_entity_poly.pdbx_seq_one_letter_code
_entity_poly.pdbx_strand_id
1 'polypeptide(L)'
;MKKFGSKQLIPIITALIGVVFAYIGFTQLGFWDKEPQPGFFPSIIAIVMVISSIAAFFQTLKEEGQPEYNKHEITVILGGLSIILGSFLVGMIPMLFLYVLFWLKVVEKGTPWKHVIIIEAIIAVIVLGVFAGWLQVQFPWGLFEMFM
;
A
#
# COMPACT_ATOMS: atom_id res chain seq x y z
N MET A 1 31.68 -4.53 17.01
CA MET A 1 30.26 -4.80 17.30
C MET A 1 29.44 -4.31 16.11
N LYS A 2 28.71 -5.19 15.41
CA LYS A 2 27.76 -4.74 14.37
C LYS A 2 26.77 -3.79 15.03
N LYS A 3 26.80 -2.51 14.64
CA LYS A 3 25.97 -1.47 15.27
C LYS A 3 24.53 -1.76 14.89
N PHE A 4 23.75 -2.24 15.86
CA PHE A 4 22.30 -2.31 15.74
C PHE A 4 21.80 -0.90 15.45
N GLY A 5 21.10 -0.72 14.34
CA GLY A 5 20.67 0.58 13.87
C GLY A 5 19.38 0.51 13.08
N SER A 6 19.09 1.57 12.33
CA SER A 6 17.88 1.68 11.53
C SER A 6 17.71 0.54 10.51
N LYS A 7 18.81 -0.01 9.99
CA LYS A 7 18.81 -1.19 9.10
C LYS A 7 18.09 -2.40 9.72
N GLN A 8 18.30 -2.66 11.00
CA GLN A 8 17.66 -3.76 11.72
C GLN A 8 16.29 -3.36 12.26
N LEU A 9 16.16 -2.12 12.72
CA LEU A 9 14.94 -1.64 13.36
C LEU A 9 13.75 -1.56 12.39
N ILE A 10 13.97 -1.06 11.17
CA ILE A 10 12.92 -0.91 10.14
C ILE A 10 12.23 -2.26 9.85
N PRO A 11 12.93 -3.34 9.43
CA PRO A 11 12.28 -4.61 9.16
C PRO A 11 11.64 -5.23 10.40
N ILE A 12 12.19 -5.03 11.61
CA ILE A 12 11.54 -5.49 12.84
C ILE A 12 10.19 -4.79 13.03
N ILE A 13 10.16 -3.45 12.95
CA ILE A 13 8.92 -2.67 13.11
C ILE A 13 7.91 -3.06 12.03
N THR A 14 8.34 -3.14 10.77
CA THR A 14 7.47 -3.54 9.65
C THR A 14 6.92 -4.96 9.83
N ALA A 15 7.70 -5.90 10.34
CA ALA A 15 7.23 -7.24 10.67
C ALA A 15 6.15 -7.22 11.76
N LEU A 16 6.37 -6.44 12.84
CA LEU A 16 5.38 -6.31 13.91
C LEU A 16 4.07 -5.70 13.41
N ILE A 17 4.16 -4.65 12.61
CA ILE A 17 2.99 -4.05 11.94
C ILE A 17 2.28 -5.11 11.09
N GLY A 18 3.03 -5.93 10.33
CA GLY A 18 2.46 -7.00 9.51
C GLY A 18 1.76 -8.07 10.33
N VAL A 19 2.30 -8.46 11.48
CA VAL A 19 1.63 -9.40 12.39
C VAL A 19 0.31 -8.80 12.90
N VAL A 20 0.29 -7.52 13.28
CA VAL A 20 -0.93 -6.82 13.71
C VAL A 20 -1.97 -6.81 12.60
N PHE A 21 -1.59 -6.44 11.37
CA PHE A 21 -2.52 -6.41 10.24
C PHE A 21 -3.00 -7.80 9.83
N ALA A 22 -2.16 -8.83 9.91
CA ALA A 22 -2.58 -10.20 9.68
C ALA A 22 -3.61 -10.61 10.73
N TYR A 23 -3.37 -10.33 12.01
CA TYR A 23 -4.33 -10.61 13.08
C TYR A 23 -5.68 -9.92 12.83
N ILE A 24 -5.68 -8.62 12.54
CA ILE A 24 -6.90 -7.86 12.22
C ILE A 24 -7.60 -8.45 10.99
N GLY A 25 -6.85 -8.76 9.94
CA GLY A 25 -7.37 -9.33 8.70
C GLY A 25 -8.08 -10.67 8.92
N PHE A 26 -7.44 -11.59 9.64
CA PHE A 26 -8.01 -12.92 9.91
C PHE A 26 -9.14 -12.91 10.94
N THR A 27 -9.10 -12.03 11.95
CA THR A 27 -10.02 -12.10 13.10
C THR A 27 -11.17 -11.09 13.07
N GLN A 28 -10.95 -9.89 12.53
CA GLN A 28 -11.94 -8.81 12.55
C GLN A 28 -12.59 -8.59 11.18
N LEU A 29 -11.80 -8.67 10.11
CA LEU A 29 -12.28 -8.44 8.75
C LEU A 29 -12.75 -9.71 8.03
N GLY A 30 -12.46 -10.89 8.62
CA GLY A 30 -12.74 -12.19 8.03
C GLY A 30 -11.83 -12.51 6.85
N PHE A 31 -11.46 -13.79 6.69
CA PHE A 31 -10.63 -14.23 5.58
C PHE A 31 -11.45 -14.80 4.42
N TRP A 32 -12.27 -15.81 4.69
CA TRP A 32 -13.06 -16.49 3.65
C TRP A 32 -14.27 -17.20 4.28
N ASP A 33 -15.44 -17.09 3.64
CA ASP A 33 -16.63 -17.92 3.94
C ASP A 33 -17.16 -18.55 2.63
N LYS A 34 -18.30 -18.08 2.10
CA LYS A 34 -18.77 -18.47 0.76
C LYS A 34 -18.06 -17.72 -0.36
N GLU A 35 -17.65 -16.49 -0.06
CA GLU A 35 -16.95 -15.54 -0.93
C GLU A 35 -15.81 -14.89 -0.12
N PRO A 36 -14.79 -14.30 -0.78
CA PRO A 36 -13.73 -13.58 -0.08
C PRO A 36 -14.32 -12.48 0.79
N GLN A 37 -13.85 -12.43 2.03
CA GLN A 37 -14.23 -11.37 2.96
C GLN A 37 -13.29 -10.17 2.79
N PRO A 38 -13.64 -8.98 3.31
CA PRO A 38 -12.81 -7.78 3.20
C PRO A 38 -11.38 -7.95 3.72
N GLY A 39 -11.16 -8.88 4.66
CA GLY A 39 -9.83 -9.20 5.18
C GLY A 39 -8.98 -10.10 4.28
N PHE A 40 -9.52 -10.71 3.23
CA PHE A 40 -8.81 -11.68 2.38
C PHE A 40 -7.51 -11.11 1.82
N PHE A 41 -7.59 -10.02 1.04
CA PHE A 41 -6.43 -9.41 0.41
C PHE A 41 -5.48 -8.74 1.42
N PRO A 42 -5.96 -7.93 2.40
CA PRO A 42 -5.10 -7.38 3.44
C PRO A 42 -4.32 -8.43 4.23
N SER A 43 -4.94 -9.58 4.52
CA SER A 43 -4.28 -10.67 5.24
C SER A 43 -3.12 -11.26 4.43
N ILE A 44 -3.32 -11.51 3.14
CA ILE A 44 -2.26 -12.02 2.25
C ILE A 44 -1.09 -11.03 2.19
N ILE A 45 -1.38 -9.74 1.97
CA ILE A 45 -0.35 -8.70 1.92
C ILE A 45 0.38 -8.57 3.26
N ALA A 46 -0.31 -8.69 4.38
CA ALA A 46 0.29 -8.67 5.70
C ALA A 46 1.26 -9.85 5.91
N ILE A 47 0.89 -11.06 5.49
CA ILE A 47 1.78 -12.23 5.55
C ILE A 47 3.01 -12.04 4.65
N VAL A 48 2.82 -11.57 3.42
CA VAL A 48 3.94 -11.25 2.51
C VAL A 48 4.86 -10.22 3.15
N MET A 49 4.31 -9.17 3.76
CA MET A 49 5.07 -8.12 4.44
C MET A 49 5.89 -8.69 5.61
N VAL A 50 5.35 -9.61 6.40
CA VAL A 50 6.10 -10.29 7.49
C VAL A 50 7.26 -11.10 6.92
N ILE A 51 7.01 -11.92 5.90
CA ILE A 51 8.05 -12.77 5.28
C ILE A 51 9.16 -11.90 4.67
N SER A 52 8.79 -10.88 3.89
CA SER A 52 9.74 -9.93 3.29
C SER A 52 10.54 -9.18 4.36
N SER A 53 9.91 -8.82 5.48
CA SER A 53 10.60 -8.15 6.60
C SER A 53 11.60 -9.06 7.30
N ILE A 54 11.25 -10.33 7.52
CA ILE A 54 12.17 -11.33 8.08
C ILE A 54 13.37 -11.53 7.14
N ALA A 55 13.12 -11.70 5.84
CA ALA A 55 14.17 -11.82 4.84
C ALA A 55 15.08 -10.58 4.81
N ALA A 56 14.50 -9.38 4.82
CA ALA A 56 15.24 -8.12 4.87
C ALA A 56 16.09 -8.00 6.15
N PHE A 57 15.56 -8.40 7.31
CA PHE A 57 16.32 -8.41 8.55
C PHE A 57 17.58 -9.27 8.43
N PHE A 58 17.47 -10.50 7.94
CA PHE A 58 18.64 -11.37 7.75
C PHE A 58 19.63 -10.83 6.72
N GLN A 59 19.17 -10.11 5.68
CA GLN A 59 20.05 -9.42 4.74
C GLN A 59 20.84 -8.31 5.45
N THR A 60 20.21 -7.54 6.33
CA THR A 60 20.89 -6.46 7.07
C THR A 60 21.97 -6.96 8.03
N LEU A 61 21.90 -8.23 8.46
CA LEU A 61 22.94 -8.85 9.27
C LEU A 61 24.19 -9.18 8.45
N LYS A 62 24.08 -9.32 7.12
CA LYS A 62 25.20 -9.59 6.21
C LYS A 62 25.83 -8.32 5.66
N GLU A 63 25.10 -7.22 5.66
CA GLU A 63 25.61 -5.93 5.20
C GLU A 63 26.63 -5.32 6.16
N GLU A 64 27.71 -4.79 5.57
CA GLU A 64 28.69 -3.97 6.25
C GLU A 64 28.63 -2.56 5.68
N GLY A 65 28.43 -1.55 6.52
CA GLY A 65 28.32 -0.15 6.09
C GLY A 65 27.14 0.60 6.71
N GLN A 66 27.13 1.91 6.52
CA GLN A 66 26.06 2.79 6.99
C GLN A 66 24.76 2.57 6.20
N PRO A 67 23.59 2.90 6.79
CA PRO A 67 22.32 2.91 6.05
C PRO A 67 22.37 3.94 4.91
N GLU A 68 22.12 3.46 3.70
CA GLU A 68 21.88 4.30 2.53
C GLU A 68 20.38 4.41 2.31
N TYR A 69 19.88 5.64 2.19
CA TYR A 69 18.46 5.91 1.97
C TYR A 69 18.27 6.48 0.59
N ASN A 70 17.56 5.74 -0.27
CA ASN A 70 17.31 6.17 -1.63
C ASN A 70 16.18 7.21 -1.66
N LYS A 71 16.41 8.34 -2.32
CA LYS A 71 15.37 9.35 -2.54
C LYS A 71 14.14 8.79 -3.24
N HIS A 72 14.33 7.86 -4.18
CA HIS A 72 13.22 7.22 -4.89
C HIS A 72 12.35 6.39 -3.96
N GLU A 73 12.93 5.69 -2.98
CA GLU A 73 12.17 4.94 -1.97
C GLU A 73 11.36 5.90 -1.09
N ILE A 74 11.97 7.02 -0.67
CA ILE A 74 11.28 8.07 0.09
C ILE A 74 10.13 8.66 -0.73
N THR A 75 10.31 8.91 -2.03
CA THR A 75 9.25 9.42 -2.91
C THR A 75 8.07 8.45 -2.99
N VAL A 76 8.31 7.14 -3.04
CA VAL A 76 7.23 6.13 -3.03
C VAL A 76 6.48 6.14 -1.70
N ILE A 77 7.19 6.23 -0.57
CA ILE A 77 6.59 6.35 0.76
C ILE A 77 5.71 7.61 0.85
N LEU A 78 6.22 8.75 0.37
CA LEU A 78 5.47 10.01 0.30
C LEU A 78 4.25 9.88 -0.62
N GLY A 79 4.37 9.14 -1.72
CA GLY A 79 3.26 8.84 -2.60
C GLY A 79 2.15 8.07 -1.89
N GLY A 80 2.48 7.00 -1.17
CA GLY A 80 1.52 6.26 -0.35
C GLY A 80 0.84 7.14 0.72
N LEU A 81 1.62 7.96 1.43
CA LEU A 81 1.08 8.91 2.41
C LEU A 81 0.12 9.93 1.76
N SER A 82 0.43 10.40 0.55
CA SER A 82 -0.42 11.35 -0.17
C SER A 82 -1.77 10.75 -0.55
N ILE A 83 -1.82 9.47 -0.91
CA ILE A 83 -3.08 8.76 -1.18
C ILE A 83 -3.92 8.67 0.09
N ILE A 84 -3.29 8.27 1.21
CA ILE A 84 -4.00 8.14 2.50
C ILE A 84 -4.57 9.49 2.91
N LEU A 85 -3.74 10.53 2.96
CA LEU A 85 -4.17 11.88 3.37
C LEU A 85 -5.20 12.48 2.41
N GLY A 86 -4.98 12.35 1.10
CA GLY A 86 -5.90 12.84 0.08
C GLY A 86 -7.24 12.10 0.08
N SER A 87 -7.27 10.82 0.49
CA SER A 87 -8.51 10.05 0.56
C SER A 87 -9.50 10.60 1.59
N PHE A 88 -9.01 11.24 2.66
CA PHE A 88 -9.88 11.93 3.62
C PHE A 88 -10.52 13.21 3.05
N LEU A 89 -9.96 13.77 1.98
CA LEU A 89 -10.48 14.99 1.34
C LEU A 89 -11.51 14.65 0.28
N VAL A 90 -11.15 13.79 -0.68
CA VAL A 90 -11.94 13.55 -1.91
C VAL A 90 -12.45 12.11 -2.04
N GLY A 91 -12.20 11.26 -1.03
CA GLY A 91 -12.47 9.83 -1.09
C GLY A 91 -11.34 9.04 -1.75
N MET A 92 -11.26 7.74 -1.46
CA MET A 92 -10.14 6.91 -1.91
C MET A 92 -10.15 6.65 -3.41
N ILE A 93 -11.31 6.37 -4.01
CA ILE A 93 -11.39 6.05 -5.44
C ILE A 93 -10.94 7.26 -6.30
N PRO A 94 -11.49 8.48 -6.12
CA PRO A 94 -10.99 9.64 -6.87
C PRO A 94 -9.52 9.94 -6.60
N MET A 95 -9.07 9.81 -5.34
CA MET A 95 -7.69 10.08 -4.98
C MET A 95 -6.71 9.11 -5.66
N LEU A 96 -7.06 7.83 -5.80
CA LEU A 96 -6.21 6.84 -6.48
C LEU A 96 -6.00 7.21 -7.96
N PHE A 97 -7.06 7.58 -8.67
CA PHE A 97 -6.95 8.02 -10.07
C PHE A 97 -6.16 9.33 -10.20
N LEU A 98 -6.43 10.31 -9.32
CA LEU A 98 -5.66 11.56 -9.30
C LEU A 98 -4.18 11.31 -9.03
N TYR A 99 -3.86 10.40 -8.12
CA TYR A 99 -2.50 10.01 -7.80
C TYR A 99 -1.80 9.36 -8.99
N VAL A 100 -2.44 8.39 -9.66
CA VAL A 100 -1.85 7.70 -10.83
C VAL A 100 -1.59 8.69 -11.95
N LEU A 101 -2.58 9.53 -12.27
CA LEU A 101 -2.45 10.60 -13.26
C LEU A 101 -1.27 11.51 -12.93
N PHE A 102 -1.21 11.99 -11.67
CA PHE A 102 -0.12 12.84 -11.21
C PHE A 102 1.23 12.15 -11.31
N TRP A 103 1.33 10.88 -10.87
CA TRP A 103 2.58 10.12 -10.92
C TRP A 103 3.08 9.99 -12.37
N LEU A 104 2.23 9.54 -13.29
CA LEU A 104 2.61 9.33 -14.68
C LEU A 104 2.92 10.64 -15.43
N LYS A 105 2.20 11.72 -15.13
CA LYS A 105 2.42 12.99 -15.83
C LYS A 105 3.55 13.82 -15.24
N VAL A 106 3.71 13.83 -13.92
CA VAL A 106 4.62 14.72 -13.20
C VAL A 106 5.88 14.00 -12.74
N VAL A 107 5.76 12.85 -12.10
CA VAL A 107 6.90 12.11 -11.53
C VAL A 107 7.68 11.37 -12.62
N GLU A 108 6.98 10.61 -13.47
CA GLU A 108 7.56 9.89 -14.63
C GLU A 108 7.83 10.81 -15.83
N LYS A 109 7.61 12.13 -15.68
CA LYS A 109 7.88 13.16 -16.68
C LYS A 109 7.19 12.92 -18.02
N GLY A 110 5.86 12.91 -17.99
CA GLY A 110 5.06 13.17 -19.17
C GLY A 110 4.73 11.94 -20.01
N THR A 111 4.47 10.79 -19.37
CA THR A 111 3.96 9.59 -20.05
C THR A 111 2.89 9.94 -21.10
N PRO A 112 2.93 9.36 -22.32
CA PRO A 112 1.96 9.66 -23.37
C PRO A 112 0.52 9.38 -22.91
N TRP A 113 -0.41 10.27 -23.26
CA TRP A 113 -1.81 10.20 -22.82
C TRP A 113 -2.51 8.87 -23.14
N LYS A 114 -2.16 8.24 -24.27
CA LYS A 114 -2.66 6.91 -24.62
C LYS A 114 -2.34 5.89 -23.53
N HIS A 115 -1.12 5.88 -23.01
CA HIS A 115 -0.71 4.95 -21.96
C HIS A 115 -1.36 5.31 -20.62
N VAL A 116 -1.46 6.60 -20.30
CA VAL A 116 -2.16 7.05 -19.09
C VAL A 116 -3.60 6.55 -19.08
N ILE A 117 -4.36 6.78 -20.16
CA ILE A 117 -5.76 6.34 -20.27
C ILE A 117 -5.87 4.81 -20.13
N ILE A 118 -4.97 4.04 -20.74
CA ILE A 118 -4.96 2.58 -20.62
C ILE A 118 -4.70 2.15 -19.17
N ILE A 119 -3.70 2.76 -18.51
CA ILE A 119 -3.35 2.43 -17.13
C ILE A 119 -4.51 2.79 -16.18
N GLU A 120 -5.09 3.98 -16.32
CA GLU A 120 -6.26 4.42 -15.56
C GLU A 120 -7.44 3.47 -15.74
N ALA A 121 -7.72 3.03 -16.98
CA ALA A 121 -8.80 2.08 -17.25
C ALA A 121 -8.56 0.71 -16.59
N ILE A 122 -7.32 0.20 -16.64
CA ILE A 122 -6.95 -1.05 -15.95
C ILE A 122 -7.13 -0.90 -14.44
N ILE A 123 -6.66 0.21 -13.87
CA ILE A 123 -6.82 0.49 -12.44
C ILE A 123 -8.29 0.60 -12.06
N ALA A 124 -9.12 1.23 -12.89
CA ALA A 124 -10.56 1.32 -12.65
C ALA A 124 -11.23 -0.05 -12.60
N VAL A 125 -10.89 -0.94 -13.53
CA VAL A 125 -11.40 -2.32 -13.54
C VAL A 125 -10.96 -3.08 -12.27
N ILE A 126 -9.70 -2.91 -11.85
CA ILE A 126 -9.19 -3.55 -10.63
C ILE A 126 -9.89 -2.99 -9.39
N VAL A 127 -9.92 -1.67 -9.20
CA VAL A 127 -10.47 -1.02 -8.02
C VAL A 127 -11.98 -1.26 -7.91
N LEU A 128 -12.73 -1.07 -8.99
CA LEU A 128 -14.20 -1.21 -8.96
C LEU A 128 -14.63 -2.67 -9.07
N GLY A 129 -13.99 -3.47 -9.92
CA GLY A 129 -14.36 -4.87 -10.14
C GLY A 129 -13.86 -5.79 -9.04
N VAL A 130 -12.55 -5.78 -8.78
CA VAL A 130 -11.93 -6.69 -7.81
C VAL A 130 -12.14 -6.18 -6.39
N PHE A 131 -11.76 -4.93 -6.08
CA PHE A 131 -11.79 -4.46 -4.69
C PHE A 131 -13.19 -4.09 -4.21
N ALA A 132 -13.92 -3.22 -4.91
CA ALA A 132 -15.27 -2.84 -4.50
C ALA A 132 -16.29 -3.97 -4.74
N GLY A 133 -16.28 -4.55 -5.94
CA GLY A 133 -17.28 -5.56 -6.34
C GLY A 133 -17.07 -6.92 -5.68
N TRP A 134 -15.89 -7.51 -5.88
CA TRP A 134 -15.65 -8.90 -5.44
C TRP A 134 -15.20 -9.01 -3.99
N LEU A 135 -14.22 -8.20 -3.57
CA LEU A 135 -13.68 -8.24 -2.21
C LEU A 135 -14.49 -7.39 -1.21
N GLN A 136 -15.48 -6.64 -1.69
CA GLN A 136 -16.37 -5.80 -0.88
C GLN A 136 -15.61 -4.84 0.05
N VAL A 137 -14.47 -4.33 -0.42
CA VAL A 137 -13.65 -3.38 0.34
C VAL A 137 -14.40 -2.07 0.47
N GLN A 138 -14.56 -1.61 1.71
CA GLN A 138 -15.18 -0.34 2.02
C GLN A 138 -14.17 0.79 1.79
N PHE A 139 -14.47 1.63 0.79
CA PHE A 139 -13.66 2.80 0.48
C PHE A 139 -14.16 4.04 1.23
N PRO A 140 -13.28 4.85 1.84
CA PRO A 140 -13.69 6.10 2.46
C PRO A 140 -14.15 7.08 1.38
N TRP A 141 -15.19 7.85 1.70
CA TRP A 141 -15.76 8.86 0.80
C TRP A 141 -15.19 10.26 1.07
N GLY A 142 -14.37 10.41 2.11
CA GLY A 142 -13.74 11.69 2.45
C GLY A 142 -14.77 12.72 2.91
N LEU A 143 -14.64 13.98 2.50
CA LEU A 143 -15.56 15.04 2.91
C LEU A 143 -16.99 14.84 2.40
N PHE A 144 -17.21 13.96 1.41
CA PHE A 144 -18.55 13.61 0.94
C PHE A 144 -19.38 12.87 2.00
N GLU A 145 -18.74 12.26 3.00
CA GLU A 145 -19.43 11.65 4.16
C GLU A 145 -20.26 12.68 4.95
N MET A 146 -19.92 13.97 4.88
CA MET A 146 -20.68 15.02 5.57
C MET A 146 -22.04 15.33 4.92
N PHE A 147 -22.28 14.83 3.70
CA PHE A 147 -23.48 15.13 2.91
C PHE A 147 -24.39 13.92 2.66
N MET A 148 -24.02 12.74 3.18
CA MET A 148 -24.82 11.50 3.10
C MET A 148 -25.51 11.24 4.43
#